data_AF-A0A5F2GVQ1-F1
#
_entry.id   AF-A0A5F2GVQ1-F1
#
_cell.length_a   1.000
_cell.length_b   1.000
_cell.length_c   1.000
_cell.angle_alpha   90.00
_cell.angle_beta   90.00
_cell.angle_gamma   90.00
#
_symmetry.space_group_name_H-M   'P 1'
#
loop_
_entity.id
_entity.type
_entity.pdbx_description
1 polymer ?
#
loop_
_entity_poly.entity_id
_entity_poly.type
_entity_poly.pdbx_seq_one_letter_code
_entity_poly.pdbx_strand_id
1 'polypeptide(L)'
;MPLKATAHVEAMSAFALANEDILLLAERAGEMLADIKAAWHAAAAPKSYSSWREESWVWMRLSGPRLAEAMSALCALDMRPQKLGADDIAQTRVGHIEAMMFYSPAGFDILFDIAASAYFARAVAAVARHTA
;
A
#
# COMPACT_ATOMS: atom_id res chain seq x y z
N MET A 1 13.42 1.46 -5.01
CA MET A 1 13.11 2.09 -6.32
C MET A 1 11.60 2.01 -6.48
N PRO A 2 10.91 3.11 -6.81
CA PRO A 2 9.46 3.07 -7.01
C PRO A 2 9.13 2.18 -8.22
N LEU A 3 8.07 1.39 -8.07
CA LEU A 3 7.49 0.54 -9.09
C LEU A 3 6.19 1.19 -9.56
N LYS A 4 5.87 1.04 -10.84
CA LYS A 4 4.67 1.65 -11.41
C LYS A 4 3.43 0.80 -11.13
N ALA A 5 2.38 1.44 -10.67
CA ALA A 5 1.02 0.93 -10.70
C ALA A 5 0.62 0.65 -12.15
N THR A 6 -0.18 -0.39 -12.33
CA THR A 6 -0.52 -0.91 -13.66
C THR A 6 -1.95 -0.55 -14.04
N ALA A 7 -2.85 -0.35 -13.06
CA ALA A 7 -4.21 0.14 -13.28
C ALA A 7 -4.89 0.62 -11.98
N HIS A 8 -5.76 1.62 -12.11
CA HIS A 8 -6.74 2.03 -11.09
C HIS A 8 -8.15 1.97 -11.71
N VAL A 9 -9.07 1.23 -11.07
CA VAL A 9 -10.49 1.16 -11.47
C VAL A 9 -11.34 1.36 -10.23
N GLU A 10 -11.94 2.55 -10.10
CA GLU A 10 -12.83 2.91 -9.00
C GLU A 10 -12.26 2.60 -7.60
N ALA A 11 -12.77 1.56 -6.96
CA ALA A 11 -12.45 1.09 -5.61
C ALA A 11 -11.36 0.01 -5.58
N MET A 12 -10.74 -0.30 -6.73
CA MET A 12 -9.68 -1.30 -6.83
C MET A 12 -8.43 -0.74 -7.53
N SER A 13 -7.28 -1.10 -6.99
CA SER A 13 -5.96 -0.73 -7.50
C SER A 13 -5.12 -1.98 -7.75
N ALA A 14 -4.37 -1.99 -8.86
CA ALA A 14 -3.45 -3.06 -9.20
C ALA A 14 -2.02 -2.50 -9.35
N PHE A 15 -1.10 -3.05 -8.57
CA PHE A 15 0.30 -2.64 -8.56
C PHE A 15 1.22 -3.78 -8.98
N ALA A 16 2.12 -3.54 -9.93
CA ALA A 16 3.21 -4.47 -10.21
C ALA A 16 4.28 -4.32 -9.12
N LEU A 17 4.50 -5.37 -8.33
CA LEU A 17 5.55 -5.44 -7.31
C LEU A 17 6.88 -5.98 -7.89
N ALA A 18 6.79 -6.75 -8.96
CA ALA A 18 7.91 -7.25 -9.76
C ALA A 18 7.39 -7.59 -11.16
N ASN A 19 8.25 -8.20 -12.00
CA ASN A 19 7.86 -8.62 -13.35
C ASN A 19 6.68 -9.62 -13.36
N GLU A 20 6.55 -10.44 -12.30
CA GLU A 20 5.54 -11.50 -12.21
C GLU A 20 4.71 -11.43 -10.92
N ASP A 21 4.87 -10.37 -10.13
CA ASP A 21 4.14 -10.17 -8.87
C ASP A 21 3.22 -8.95 -8.98
N ILE A 22 1.93 -9.17 -8.68
CA ILE A 22 0.89 -8.13 -8.70
C ILE A 22 0.19 -8.10 -7.35
N LEU A 23 -0.02 -6.89 -6.82
CA LEU A 23 -0.86 -6.63 -5.66
C LEU A 23 -2.19 -6.04 -6.12
N LEU A 24 -3.29 -6.69 -5.74
CA LEU A 24 -4.64 -6.15 -5.88
C LEU A 24 -5.11 -5.61 -4.53
N LEU A 25 -5.55 -4.36 -4.50
CA LEU A 25 -6.18 -3.73 -3.33
C LEU A 25 -7.60 -3.33 -3.67
N ALA A 26 -8.54 -3.70 -2.80
CA ALA A 26 -9.96 -3.42 -2.97
C ALA A 26 -10.49 -2.66 -1.75
N GLU A 27 -10.65 -1.34 -1.87
CA GLU A 27 -11.24 -0.50 -0.83
C GLU A 27 -12.76 -0.52 -0.97
N ARG A 28 -13.45 -1.36 -0.19
CA ARG A 28 -14.91 -1.57 -0.29
C ARG A 28 -15.37 -2.20 -1.62
N ALA A 29 -14.48 -2.90 -2.31
CA ALA A 29 -14.76 -3.65 -3.54
C ALA A 29 -14.54 -5.16 -3.35
N GLY A 30 -14.98 -5.70 -2.21
CA GLY A 30 -14.77 -7.12 -1.85
C GLY A 30 -15.40 -8.10 -2.83
N GLU A 31 -16.60 -7.78 -3.35
CA GLU A 31 -17.29 -8.61 -4.35
C GLU A 31 -16.52 -8.65 -5.67
N MET A 32 -16.10 -7.49 -6.19
CA MET A 32 -15.29 -7.42 -7.41
C MET A 32 -13.96 -8.17 -7.26
N LEU A 33 -13.30 -8.09 -6.09
CA LEU A 33 -12.10 -8.87 -5.81
C LEU A 33 -12.39 -10.38 -5.79
N ALA A 34 -13.52 -10.79 -5.22
CA ALA A 34 -13.95 -12.19 -5.21
C ALA A 34 -14.22 -12.71 -6.64
N ASP A 35 -14.87 -11.91 -7.48
CA ASP A 35 -15.13 -12.25 -8.88
C ASP A 35 -13.84 -12.41 -9.69
N ILE A 36 -12.86 -11.52 -9.49
CA ILE A 36 -11.54 -11.62 -10.11
C ILE A 36 -10.81 -12.89 -9.64
N LYS A 37 -10.84 -13.17 -8.33
CA LYS A 37 -10.25 -14.40 -7.77
C LYS A 37 -10.91 -15.65 -8.34
N ALA A 38 -12.23 -15.64 -8.52
CA ALA A 38 -13.00 -16.75 -9.09
C ALA A 38 -12.69 -16.95 -10.58
N ALA A 39 -12.67 -15.86 -11.37
CA ALA A 39 -12.29 -15.89 -12.77
C ALA A 39 -10.85 -16.38 -12.97
N TRP A 40 -9.92 -15.92 -12.14
CA TRP A 40 -8.53 -16.40 -12.12
C TRP A 40 -8.44 -17.87 -11.75
N HIS A 41 -9.20 -18.34 -10.74
CA HIS A 41 -9.28 -19.77 -10.40
C HIS A 41 -9.90 -20.62 -11.52
N ALA A 42 -10.80 -20.08 -12.34
CA ALA A 42 -11.46 -20.80 -13.42
C ALA A 42 -10.66 -20.81 -14.73
N ALA A 43 -9.69 -19.90 -14.91
CA ALA A 43 -8.93 -19.78 -16.14
C ALA A 43 -8.20 -21.09 -16.52
N ALA A 44 -8.17 -21.41 -17.82
CA ALA A 44 -7.48 -22.59 -18.35
C ALA A 44 -5.97 -22.38 -18.59
N ALA A 45 -5.50 -21.13 -18.53
CA ALA A 45 -4.08 -20.79 -18.67
C ALA A 45 -3.26 -21.21 -17.43
N PRO A 46 -1.93 -21.38 -17.56
CA PRO A 46 -1.05 -21.53 -16.41
C PRO A 46 -1.27 -20.40 -15.39
N LYS A 47 -1.44 -20.76 -14.12
CA LYS A 47 -1.70 -19.80 -13.04
C LYS A 47 -0.44 -19.58 -12.24
N SER A 48 -0.28 -18.36 -11.75
CA SER A 48 0.64 -18.04 -10.66
C SER A 48 0.10 -18.58 -9.32
N TYR A 49 0.73 -18.20 -8.22
CA TYR A 49 0.23 -18.51 -6.87
C TYR A 49 -0.47 -17.28 -6.26
N SER A 50 -1.54 -17.52 -5.50
CA SER A 50 -2.19 -16.47 -4.69
C SER A 50 -1.53 -16.40 -3.32
N SER A 51 -0.67 -15.41 -3.11
CA SER A 51 -0.17 -15.13 -1.76
C SER A 51 -1.29 -14.51 -0.93
N TRP A 52 -1.86 -15.29 0.00
CA TRP A 52 -2.93 -14.81 0.88
C TRP A 52 -2.39 -13.72 1.82
N ARG A 53 -2.75 -12.45 1.55
CA ARG A 53 -2.31 -11.30 2.35
C ARG A 53 -3.37 -10.75 3.31
N GLU A 54 -4.62 -11.19 3.18
CA GLU A 54 -5.74 -10.67 3.98
C GLU A 54 -5.57 -10.86 5.49
N GLU A 55 -4.84 -11.89 5.92
CA GLU A 55 -4.57 -12.17 7.33
C GLU A 55 -3.13 -11.92 7.75
N SER A 56 -2.21 -11.69 6.80
CA SER A 56 -0.79 -11.45 7.11
C SER A 56 -0.40 -9.98 7.05
N TRP A 57 -1.17 -9.15 6.34
CA TRP A 57 -0.89 -7.74 6.18
C TRP A 57 -1.95 -6.85 6.82
N VAL A 58 -1.50 -5.68 7.23
CA VAL A 58 -2.32 -4.55 7.61
C VAL A 58 -2.25 -3.52 6.49
N TRP A 59 -3.38 -2.88 6.22
CA TRP A 59 -3.48 -1.71 5.37
C TRP A 59 -3.91 -0.51 6.22
N MET A 60 -3.02 0.47 6.37
CA MET A 60 -3.31 1.72 7.06
C MET A 60 -3.13 2.91 6.12
N ARG A 61 -4.14 3.79 6.09
CA ARG A 61 -4.06 5.07 5.39
C ARG A 61 -3.74 6.19 6.36
N LEU A 62 -2.69 6.96 6.07
CA LEU A 62 -2.34 8.19 6.77
C LEU A 62 -2.79 9.39 5.95
N SER A 63 -3.55 10.29 6.57
CA SER A 63 -4.09 11.50 5.94
C SER A 63 -4.15 12.65 6.93
N GLY A 64 -4.32 13.87 6.41
CA GLY A 64 -4.47 15.08 7.22
C GLY A 64 -3.59 16.25 6.76
N PRO A 65 -3.79 17.44 7.34
CA PRO A 65 -3.17 18.69 6.86
C PRO A 65 -1.65 18.72 6.98
N ARG A 66 -1.06 17.93 7.89
CA ARG A 66 0.39 17.84 8.09
C ARG A 66 0.98 16.50 7.68
N LEU A 67 0.32 15.82 6.74
CA LEU A 67 0.75 14.51 6.27
C LEU A 67 2.21 14.52 5.76
N ALA A 68 2.61 15.55 5.01
CA ALA A 68 3.96 15.65 4.47
C ALA A 68 5.04 15.74 5.56
N GLU A 69 4.78 16.50 6.63
CA GLU A 69 5.68 16.64 7.78
C GLU A 69 5.74 15.34 8.60
N ALA A 70 4.60 14.71 8.85
CA ALA A 70 4.57 13.42 9.55
C ALA A 70 5.32 12.35 8.75
N MET A 71 5.12 12.31 7.43
CA MET A 71 5.77 11.32 6.58
C MET A 71 7.27 11.55 6.43
N SER A 72 7.76 12.79 6.48
CA SER A 72 9.22 13.04 6.44
C SER A 72 9.93 12.54 7.70
N ALA A 73 9.24 12.52 8.85
CA ALA A 73 9.73 11.92 10.08
C ALA A 73 9.61 10.38 10.07
N LEU A 74 8.61 9.83 9.38
CA LEU A 74 8.36 8.39 9.34
C LEU A 74 9.12 7.66 8.22
N CYS A 75 9.39 8.31 7.10
CA CYS A 75 9.96 7.68 5.90
C CYS A 75 11.10 8.52 5.33
N ALA A 76 12.23 7.87 5.06
CA ALA A 76 13.40 8.49 4.43
C ALA A 76 13.25 8.65 2.91
N LEU A 77 12.17 8.15 2.31
CA LEU A 77 11.93 8.27 0.88
C LEU A 77 11.63 9.73 0.52
N ASP A 78 12.22 10.20 -0.57
CA ASP A 78 11.87 11.48 -1.16
C ASP A 78 10.46 11.40 -1.78
N MET A 79 9.50 12.01 -1.10
CA MET A 79 8.07 11.97 -1.45
C MET A 79 7.64 13.12 -2.36
N ARG A 80 8.59 13.86 -2.94
CA ARG A 80 8.23 14.87 -3.96
C ARG A 80 7.55 14.17 -5.15
N PRO A 81 6.53 14.77 -5.78
CA PRO A 81 5.78 14.14 -6.87
C PRO A 81 6.65 13.67 -8.05
N GLN A 82 7.83 14.27 -8.25
CA GLN A 82 8.78 13.85 -9.29
C GLN A 82 9.57 12.56 -8.94
N LYS A 83 9.42 12.03 -7.72
CA LYS A 83 10.14 10.88 -7.18
C LYS A 83 9.22 9.73 -6.77
N LEU A 84 8.01 10.05 -6.32
CA LEU A 84 6.92 9.10 -6.11
C LEU A 84 5.65 9.71 -6.71
N GLY A 85 5.29 9.27 -7.91
CA GLY A 85 4.08 9.69 -8.60
C GLY A 85 2.81 9.11 -7.96
N ALA A 86 1.65 9.61 -8.36
CA ALA A 86 0.34 9.13 -7.90
C ALA A 86 0.08 7.65 -8.26
N ASP A 87 0.74 7.16 -9.31
CA ASP A 87 0.68 5.78 -9.76
C ASP A 87 1.94 5.00 -9.33
N ASP A 88 2.72 5.46 -8.34
CA ASP A 88 3.92 4.73 -7.91
C ASP A 88 3.70 4.04 -6.57
N ILE A 89 4.18 2.80 -6.47
CA ILE A 89 4.32 2.07 -5.21
C ILE A 89 5.80 1.90 -4.88
N ALA A 90 6.17 2.11 -3.62
CA ALA A 90 7.52 1.95 -3.14
C ALA A 90 7.57 0.85 -2.08
N GLN A 91 8.43 -0.13 -2.28
CA GLN A 91 8.93 -0.94 -1.18
C GLN A 91 9.98 -0.10 -0.42
N THR A 92 9.70 0.21 0.83
CA THR A 92 10.51 1.12 1.65
C THR A 92 10.33 0.82 3.14
N ARG A 93 11.01 1.61 3.98
CA ARG A 93 10.77 1.63 5.42
C ARG A 93 9.94 2.84 5.82
N VAL A 94 8.88 2.62 6.58
CA VAL A 94 8.05 3.67 7.18
C VAL A 94 7.94 3.39 8.67
N GLY A 95 8.20 4.35 9.55
CA GLY A 95 8.16 4.14 11.00
C GLY A 95 9.03 2.96 11.47
N HIS A 96 10.18 2.76 10.85
CA HIS A 96 11.12 1.64 11.07
C HIS A 96 10.61 0.22 10.73
N ILE A 97 9.50 0.09 10.01
CA ILE A 97 9.02 -1.21 9.49
C ILE A 97 9.15 -1.29 7.98
N GLU A 98 9.39 -2.49 7.46
CA GLU A 98 9.31 -2.75 6.01
C GLU A 98 7.86 -2.64 5.57
N ALA A 99 7.62 -1.88 4.50
CA ALA A 99 6.28 -1.60 4.02
C ALA A 99 6.26 -1.41 2.49
N MET A 100 5.12 -1.74 1.90
CA MET A 100 4.72 -1.21 0.61
C MET A 100 3.95 0.09 0.84
N MET A 101 4.33 1.16 0.15
CA MET A 101 3.72 2.47 0.31
C MET A 101 3.39 3.08 -1.04
N PHE A 102 2.19 3.63 -1.20
CA PHE A 102 1.83 4.45 -2.35
C PHE A 102 1.06 5.69 -1.90
N TYR A 103 1.00 6.68 -2.78
CA TYR A 103 0.26 7.92 -2.54
C TYR A 103 -1.02 7.93 -3.37
N SER A 104 -2.15 8.21 -2.72
CA SER A 104 -3.44 8.44 -3.37
C SER A 104 -3.98 9.83 -2.98
N PRO A 105 -5.01 10.36 -3.68
CA PRO A 105 -5.64 11.61 -3.26
C PRO A 105 -6.18 11.59 -1.82
N ALA A 106 -6.42 10.41 -1.24
CA ALA A 106 -6.88 10.25 0.13
C ALA A 106 -5.74 10.25 1.17
N GLY A 107 -4.48 10.11 0.75
CA GLY A 107 -3.31 10.10 1.64
C GLY A 107 -2.26 9.05 1.25
N PHE A 108 -1.39 8.70 2.19
CA PHE A 108 -0.44 7.61 2.02
C PHE A 108 -1.04 6.30 2.49
N ASP A 109 -1.11 5.33 1.59
CA ASP A 109 -1.53 3.98 1.88
C ASP A 109 -0.29 3.13 2.16
N ILE A 110 -0.28 2.45 3.31
CA ILE A 110 0.87 1.73 3.83
C ILE A 110 0.44 0.32 4.17
N LEU A 111 1.11 -0.66 3.54
CA LEU A 111 0.88 -2.08 3.74
C LEU A 111 2.10 -2.75 4.33
N PHE A 112 1.89 -3.52 5.39
CA PHE A 112 2.99 -4.12 6.14
C PHE A 112 2.49 -5.31 6.98
N ASP A 113 3.41 -6.03 7.60
CA ASP A 113 3.10 -7.21 8.41
C ASP A 113 2.18 -6.90 9.61
N ILE A 114 1.13 -7.69 9.79
CA ILE A 114 0.13 -7.50 10.86
C ILE A 114 0.74 -7.52 12.27
N ALA A 115 1.84 -8.26 12.48
CA ALA A 115 2.52 -8.32 13.77
C ALA A 115 3.10 -6.96 14.20
N ALA A 116 3.37 -6.06 13.25
CA ALA A 116 3.89 -4.72 13.53
C ALA A 116 2.80 -3.66 13.74
N SER A 117 1.52 -4.02 13.63
CA SER A 117 0.36 -3.09 13.68
C SER A 117 0.39 -2.13 14.86
N ALA A 118 0.50 -2.66 16.08
CA ALA A 118 0.51 -1.87 17.30
C ALA A 118 1.76 -1.00 17.42
N TYR A 119 2.91 -1.48 16.94
CA TYR A 119 4.15 -0.71 16.92
C TYR A 119 4.03 0.48 15.96
N PHE A 120 3.57 0.23 14.73
CA PHE A 120 3.40 1.26 13.72
C PHE A 120 2.41 2.34 14.15
N ALA A 121 1.25 1.94 14.70
CA ALA A 121 0.26 2.88 15.21
C ALA A 121 0.84 3.80 16.31
N ARG A 122 1.69 3.28 17.21
CA ARG A 122 2.37 4.09 18.23
C ARG A 122 3.40 5.04 17.63
N ALA A 123 4.15 4.62 16.62
CA ALA A 123 5.11 5.48 15.92
C ALA A 123 4.39 6.64 15.22
N VAL A 124 3.31 6.37 14.50
CA VAL A 124 2.46 7.39 13.87
C VAL A 124 1.89 8.35 14.91
N ALA A 125 1.34 7.84 16.02
CA ALA A 125 0.78 8.68 17.07
C ALA A 125 1.84 9.58 17.75
N ALA A 126 3.07 9.09 17.93
CA ALA A 126 4.16 9.90 18.45
C ALA A 126 4.50 11.06 17.51
N VAL A 127 4.67 10.78 16.22
CA VAL A 127 4.95 11.81 15.21
C VAL A 127 3.80 12.81 15.10
N ALA A 128 2.55 12.34 15.12
CA ALA A 128 1.37 13.20 15.05
C ALA A 128 1.31 14.22 16.21
N ARG A 129 1.77 13.84 17.42
CA ARG A 129 1.85 14.74 18.58
C ARG A 129 2.97 15.77 18.49
N HIS A 130 4.10 15.43 17.84
CA HIS A 130 5.23 16.35 17.72
C HIS A 130 5.10 17.34 16.58
N THR A 131 4.26 17.02 15.61
CA THR A 131 3.91 17.97 14.56
C THR A 131 2.77 18.91 15.01
N ALA A 132 2.05 18.57 16.11
CA ALA A 132 0.80 19.17 16.64
C ALA A 132 0.79 20.68 16.79
#